data_AF-A0A9D5RG21-F1
#
_entry.id   AF-A0A9D5RG21-F1
#
_cell.length_a   1.000
_cell.length_b   1.000
_cell.length_c   1.000
_cell.angle_alpha   90.00
_cell.angle_beta   90.00
_cell.angle_gamma   90.00
#
_symmetry.space_group_name_H-M   'P 1'
#
loop_
_entity.id
_entity.type
_entity.pdbx_description
1 polymer ?
#
loop_
_entity_poly.entity_id
_entity_poly.type
_entity_poly.pdbx_seq_one_letter_code
_entity_poly.pdbx_strand_id
1 'polypeptide(L)'
;MAYCSNCGVLIDGVVRYCPNCGVAVNLAAATNAGVQGDYRIILISKGTCSRTNAINLLEDLFEYTTAQAATIVDSAPMEAALGLTATQAQYIAQAMTEYGMDVSVYDSNGYVDLDTRATASVYNTDGSLLGAVATALLGLGAVNRVTRYERWSRPAPRIFRPTYRRPAPPPPRRITRRPAPMPPVPPRQPGPVVRQPAPRPAPARRQPAPPVQPRQVGPRAGQDKVIAPAPRPVAPGQRPVAPQTPQDPRGGGRKPGPGGGRRG
;
A
#
# COMPACT_ATOMS: atom_id res chain seq x y z
N MET A 1 -3.89 3.47 26.04
CA MET A 1 -5.21 3.66 25.38
C MET A 1 -5.54 2.36 24.66
N ALA A 2 -6.77 1.88 24.77
CA ALA A 2 -7.21 0.58 24.25
C ALA A 2 -8.07 0.78 23.00
N TYR A 3 -8.18 -0.22 22.12
CA TYR A 3 -9.14 -0.20 21.01
C TYR A 3 -10.06 -1.41 21.11
N CYS A 4 -11.32 -1.25 20.68
CA CYS A 4 -12.24 -2.37 20.62
C CYS A 4 -11.81 -3.34 19.52
N SER A 5 -11.55 -4.60 19.88
CA SER A 5 -11.24 -5.66 18.90
C SER A 5 -12.38 -5.94 17.91
N ASN A 6 -13.63 -5.57 18.26
CA ASN A 6 -14.79 -5.80 17.41
C ASN A 6 -15.15 -4.62 16.51
N CYS A 7 -14.91 -3.37 16.93
CA CYS A 7 -15.36 -2.19 16.18
C CYS A 7 -14.33 -1.07 16.03
N GLY A 8 -13.10 -1.25 16.53
CA GLY A 8 -11.99 -0.30 16.36
C GLY A 8 -12.10 1.01 17.14
N VAL A 9 -13.17 1.24 17.91
CA VAL A 9 -13.35 2.49 18.68
C VAL A 9 -12.32 2.58 19.81
N LEU A 10 -11.78 3.79 20.01
CA LEU A 10 -10.90 4.10 21.14
C LEU A 10 -11.65 3.90 22.46
N ILE A 11 -11.05 3.08 23.32
CA ILE A 11 -11.57 2.75 24.64
C ILE A 11 -10.66 3.41 25.67
N ASP A 12 -11.24 4.31 26.46
CA ASP A 12 -10.57 4.87 27.61
C ASP A 12 -10.43 3.75 28.67
N GLY A 13 -9.22 3.54 29.18
CA GLY A 13 -8.73 2.25 29.74
C GLY A 13 -9.43 1.71 30.99
N VAL A 14 -10.60 2.22 31.35
CA VAL A 14 -11.37 1.89 32.56
C VAL A 14 -12.68 1.14 32.25
N VAL A 15 -13.17 1.14 31.00
CA VAL A 15 -14.44 0.47 30.67
C VAL A 15 -14.27 -1.01 30.30
N ARG A 16 -15.08 -1.88 30.93
CA ARG A 16 -15.09 -3.33 30.70
C ARG A 16 -15.83 -3.75 29.43
N TYR A 17 -16.58 -2.85 28.82
CA TYR A 17 -17.40 -3.09 27.63
C TYR A 17 -17.23 -1.94 26.65
N CYS A 18 -17.22 -2.23 25.36
CA CYS A 18 -17.13 -1.20 24.33
C CYS A 18 -18.43 -0.38 24.30
N PRO A 19 -18.37 0.96 24.44
CA PRO A 19 -19.58 1.79 24.42
C PRO A 19 -20.29 1.82 23.07
N ASN A 20 -19.61 1.42 21.98
CA ASN A 20 -20.20 1.42 20.65
C ASN A 20 -20.87 0.09 20.29
N CYS A 21 -20.23 -1.05 20.58
CA CYS A 21 -20.72 -2.36 20.14
C CYS A 21 -21.11 -3.32 21.29
N GLY A 22 -20.97 -2.91 22.55
CA GLY A 22 -21.39 -3.69 23.73
C GLY A 22 -20.55 -4.93 24.05
N VAL A 23 -19.53 -5.24 23.26
CA VAL A 23 -18.68 -6.43 23.46
C VAL A 23 -17.73 -6.20 24.64
N ALA A 24 -17.54 -7.26 25.45
CA ALA A 24 -16.60 -7.26 26.57
C ALA A 24 -15.17 -6.97 26.07
N VAL A 25 -14.54 -5.97 26.66
CA VAL A 25 -13.17 -5.58 26.34
C VAL A 25 -12.25 -6.43 27.20
N ASN A 26 -11.51 -7.33 26.58
CA ASN A 26 -10.41 -8.00 27.26
C ASN A 26 -9.28 -6.97 27.47
N LEU A 27 -9.29 -6.27 28.61
CA LEU A 27 -8.25 -5.29 28.96
C LEU A 27 -6.84 -5.89 28.93
N ALA A 28 -6.71 -7.21 29.16
CA ALA A 28 -5.46 -7.95 29.04
C ALA A 28 -4.92 -8.03 27.59
N ALA A 29 -5.79 -7.96 26.59
CA ALA A 29 -5.40 -7.89 25.17
C ALA A 29 -5.16 -6.43 24.71
N ALA A 30 -5.79 -5.47 25.38
CA ALA A 30 -5.71 -4.06 25.04
C ALA A 30 -4.39 -3.38 25.49
N THR A 31 -3.61 -4.04 26.34
CA THR A 31 -2.26 -3.61 26.73
C THR A 31 -1.17 -3.85 25.68
N ASN A 32 -1.48 -4.54 24.58
CA ASN A 32 -0.50 -4.72 23.49
C ASN A 32 -0.46 -3.56 22.48
N ALA A 33 -1.35 -2.58 22.59
CA ALA A 33 -1.31 -1.34 21.80
C ALA A 33 -0.19 -0.36 22.22
N GLY A 34 0.66 -0.75 23.18
CA GLY A 34 1.76 0.07 23.70
C GLY A 34 3.16 -0.33 23.23
N VAL A 35 3.32 -1.46 22.54
CA VAL A 35 4.63 -1.80 21.94
C VAL A 35 4.65 -1.22 20.53
N GLN A 36 4.86 0.10 20.44
CA GLN A 36 5.37 0.68 19.20
C GLN A 36 6.68 -0.03 18.91
N GLY A 37 6.69 -0.87 17.88
CA GLY A 37 7.92 -1.52 17.49
C GLY A 37 8.75 -0.59 16.61
N ASP A 38 10.06 -0.85 16.56
CA ASP A 38 11.01 0.02 15.84
C ASP A 38 11.03 -0.25 14.33
N TYR A 39 10.17 -1.14 13.83
CA TYR A 39 10.19 -1.55 12.43
C TYR A 39 9.39 -0.58 11.56
N ARG A 40 9.95 -0.31 10.38
CA ARG A 40 9.36 0.46 9.30
C ARG A 40 9.41 -0.32 7.99
N ILE A 41 8.42 -0.09 7.14
CA ILE A 41 8.32 -0.71 5.81
C ILE A 41 8.50 0.36 4.76
N ILE A 42 9.49 0.14 3.90
CA ILE A 42 9.75 0.99 2.73
C ILE A 42 9.24 0.27 1.49
N LEU A 43 8.28 0.88 0.80
CA LEU A 43 7.87 0.43 -0.53
C LEU A 43 8.92 0.91 -1.53
N ILE A 44 9.71 0.00 -2.10
CA ILE A 44 10.71 0.33 -3.11
C ILE A 44 10.04 0.58 -4.47
N SER A 45 9.08 -0.28 -4.79
CA SER A 45 8.48 -0.38 -6.11
C SER A 45 7.19 -1.20 -6.02
N LYS A 46 6.20 -0.89 -6.86
CA LYS A 46 5.00 -1.73 -6.99
C LYS A 46 5.27 -3.11 -7.61
N GLY A 47 6.48 -3.34 -8.14
CA GLY A 47 6.89 -4.56 -8.81
C GLY A 47 5.94 -4.94 -9.95
N THR A 48 5.49 -6.19 -9.92
CA THR A 48 4.52 -6.78 -10.86
C THR A 48 3.07 -6.48 -10.48
N CYS A 49 2.82 -5.90 -9.30
CA CYS A 49 1.48 -5.54 -8.86
C CYS A 49 0.85 -4.46 -9.76
N SER A 50 -0.47 -4.55 -9.97
CA SER A 50 -1.23 -3.49 -10.64
C SER A 50 -1.31 -2.26 -9.73
N ARG A 51 -1.38 -1.06 -10.31
CA ARG A 51 -1.47 0.18 -9.53
C ARG A 51 -2.71 0.18 -8.61
N THR A 52 -3.85 -0.25 -9.15
CA THR A 52 -5.12 -0.31 -8.39
C THR A 52 -5.03 -1.28 -7.22
N ASN A 53 -4.47 -2.47 -7.43
CA ASN A 53 -4.36 -3.48 -6.36
C ASN A 53 -3.38 -3.02 -5.27
N ALA A 54 -2.28 -2.37 -5.64
CA ALA A 54 -1.33 -1.80 -4.68
C ALA A 54 -1.98 -0.71 -3.83
N ILE A 55 -2.81 0.16 -4.42
CA ILE A 55 -3.57 1.19 -3.69
C ILE A 55 -4.54 0.52 -2.72
N ASN A 56 -5.41 -0.37 -3.21
CA ASN A 56 -6.40 -1.04 -2.38
C ASN A 56 -5.75 -1.80 -1.21
N LEU A 57 -4.62 -2.48 -1.44
CA LEU A 57 -3.92 -3.18 -0.37
C LEU A 57 -3.41 -2.22 0.72
N LEU A 58 -2.91 -1.04 0.35
CA LEU A 58 -2.49 -0.03 1.33
C LEU A 58 -3.69 0.57 2.09
N GLU A 59 -4.84 0.71 1.44
CA GLU A 59 -6.09 1.09 2.11
C GLU A 59 -6.52 -0.01 3.09
N ASP A 60 -6.49 -1.27 2.70
CA ASP A 60 -6.95 -2.37 3.54
C ASP A 60 -6.01 -2.63 4.73
N LEU A 61 -4.70 -2.55 4.53
CA LEU A 61 -3.70 -2.87 5.58
C LEU A 61 -3.47 -1.73 6.57
N PHE A 62 -3.46 -0.50 6.07
CA PHE A 62 -3.07 0.66 6.86
C PHE A 62 -4.15 1.72 6.94
N GLU A 63 -5.31 1.49 6.32
CA GLU A 63 -6.45 2.42 6.27
C GLU A 63 -6.13 3.76 5.57
N TYR A 64 -5.13 3.81 4.69
CA TYR A 64 -4.86 5.02 3.91
C TYR A 64 -6.09 5.45 3.11
N THR A 65 -6.22 6.75 2.85
CA THR A 65 -7.15 7.20 1.80
C THR A 65 -6.59 6.87 0.42
N THR A 66 -7.46 6.75 -0.58
CA THR A 66 -7.06 6.47 -1.98
C THR A 66 -6.01 7.44 -2.50
N ALA A 67 -6.13 8.72 -2.15
CA ALA A 67 -5.17 9.75 -2.55
C ALA A 67 -3.80 9.57 -1.88
N GLN A 68 -3.78 9.21 -0.59
CA GLN A 68 -2.54 8.96 0.14
C GLN A 68 -1.84 7.69 -0.36
N ALA A 69 -2.60 6.60 -0.50
CA ALA A 69 -2.09 5.34 -1.04
C ALA A 69 -1.55 5.50 -2.47
N ALA A 70 -2.27 6.23 -3.33
CA ALA A 70 -1.79 6.56 -4.68
C ALA A 70 -0.46 7.34 -4.65
N THR A 71 -0.35 8.33 -3.76
CA THR A 71 0.88 9.11 -3.61
C THR A 71 2.06 8.23 -3.21
N ILE A 72 1.87 7.30 -2.27
CA ILE A 72 2.90 6.35 -1.81
C ILE A 72 3.35 5.44 -2.96
N VAL A 73 2.40 4.85 -3.68
CA VAL A 73 2.67 3.93 -4.79
C VAL A 73 3.38 4.64 -5.95
N ASP A 74 2.92 5.83 -6.32
CA ASP A 74 3.46 6.58 -7.47
C ASP A 74 4.81 7.26 -7.15
N SER A 75 5.10 7.52 -5.87
CA SER A 75 6.33 8.19 -5.43
C SER A 75 7.40 7.24 -4.88
N ALA A 76 7.20 5.92 -5.02
CA ALA A 76 8.16 4.93 -4.56
C ALA A 76 9.57 5.17 -5.17
N PRO A 77 10.67 5.05 -4.40
CA PRO A 77 10.75 4.51 -3.04
C PRO A 77 10.25 5.44 -1.93
N MET A 78 9.32 4.94 -1.10
CA MET A 78 8.67 5.71 -0.03
C MET A 78 8.36 4.85 1.19
N GLU A 79 8.41 5.45 2.38
CA GLU A 79 7.94 4.79 3.60
C GLU A 79 6.43 4.55 3.53
N ALA A 80 6.00 3.32 3.78
CA ALA A 80 4.60 2.92 3.75
C ALA A 80 4.00 2.74 5.15
N ALA A 81 4.81 2.33 6.14
CA ALA A 81 4.35 2.17 7.53
C ALA A 81 5.51 2.23 8.53
N LEU A 82 5.19 2.62 9.77
CA LEU A 82 6.13 2.75 10.88
C LEU A 82 5.52 2.26 12.19
N GLY A 83 6.35 2.10 13.22
CA GLY A 83 5.88 1.72 14.55
C GLY A 83 5.47 0.25 14.65
N LEU A 84 6.00 -0.61 13.78
CA LEU A 84 5.58 -2.01 13.65
C LEU A 84 6.40 -2.91 14.57
N THR A 85 5.76 -3.90 15.17
CA THR A 85 6.48 -5.02 15.81
C THR A 85 7.18 -5.89 14.76
N ALA A 86 8.19 -6.67 15.17
CA ALA A 86 8.90 -7.58 14.26
C ALA A 86 7.94 -8.55 13.52
N THR A 87 6.96 -9.09 14.25
CA THR A 87 5.96 -10.02 13.71
C THR A 87 5.03 -9.33 12.71
N GLN A 88 4.56 -8.12 13.02
CA GLN A 88 3.73 -7.34 12.09
C GLN A 88 4.50 -6.98 10.82
N ALA A 89 5.72 -6.47 10.96
CA ALA A 89 6.56 -6.10 9.83
C ALA A 89 6.82 -7.30 8.91
N GLN A 90 7.05 -8.49 9.48
CA GLN A 90 7.20 -9.73 8.73
C GLN A 90 5.94 -10.09 7.94
N TYR A 91 4.77 -10.13 8.59
CA TYR A 91 3.54 -10.51 7.90
C TYR A 91 3.13 -9.52 6.82
N ILE A 92 3.31 -8.21 7.07
CA ILE A 92 3.00 -7.19 6.07
C ILE A 92 3.98 -7.26 4.91
N ALA A 93 5.28 -7.35 5.16
CA ALA A 93 6.27 -7.45 4.10
C ALA A 93 6.02 -8.67 3.21
N GLN A 94 5.69 -9.80 3.84
CA GLN A 94 5.32 -11.00 3.13
C GLN A 94 4.03 -10.83 2.32
N ALA A 95 2.98 -10.24 2.91
CA ALA A 95 1.71 -9.96 2.23
C ALA A 95 1.91 -9.10 0.98
N MET A 96 2.68 -8.01 1.11
CA MET A 96 3.00 -7.11 0.02
C MET A 96 3.83 -7.79 -1.09
N THR A 97 4.79 -8.63 -0.70
CA THR A 97 5.63 -9.38 -1.64
C THR A 97 4.84 -10.45 -2.40
N GLU A 98 3.92 -11.15 -1.74
CA GLU A 98 3.02 -12.12 -2.38
C GLU A 98 2.07 -11.46 -3.39
N TYR A 99 1.67 -10.20 -3.15
CA TYR A 99 0.93 -9.37 -4.11
C TYR A 99 1.81 -8.81 -5.25
N GLY A 100 3.11 -9.10 -5.25
CA GLY A 100 4.05 -8.73 -6.31
C GLY A 100 4.67 -7.34 -6.15
N MET A 101 4.64 -6.76 -4.95
CA MET A 101 5.33 -5.50 -4.65
C MET A 101 6.75 -5.75 -4.12
N ASP A 102 7.64 -4.79 -4.36
CA ASP A 102 9.00 -4.81 -3.83
C ASP A 102 9.06 -3.94 -2.56
N VAL A 103 9.28 -4.59 -1.42
CA VAL A 103 9.32 -3.93 -0.11
C VAL A 103 10.63 -4.23 0.60
N SER A 104 11.04 -3.31 1.47
CA SER A 104 12.16 -3.49 2.39
C SER A 104 11.69 -3.24 3.81
N VAL A 105 12.21 -4.01 4.76
CA VAL A 105 11.99 -3.76 6.17
C VAL A 105 13.25 -3.19 6.78
N TYR A 106 13.07 -2.17 7.62
CA TYR A 106 14.15 -1.59 8.41
C TYR A 106 13.74 -1.56 9.88
N ASP A 107 14.71 -1.67 10.77
CA ASP A 107 14.59 -1.37 12.19
C ASP A 107 15.48 -0.18 12.58
N SER A 108 15.71 0.00 13.88
CA SER A 108 16.62 1.01 14.42
C SER A 108 18.09 0.77 14.08
N ASN A 109 18.48 -0.47 13.74
CA ASN A 109 19.85 -0.86 13.40
C ASN A 109 20.13 -0.88 11.89
N GLY A 110 19.08 -0.89 11.06
CA GLY A 110 19.23 -0.79 9.61
C GLY A 110 18.31 -1.73 8.86
N TYR A 111 18.78 -2.24 7.72
CA TYR A 111 18.02 -3.16 6.88
C TYR A 111 17.88 -4.52 7.56
N VAL A 112 16.67 -5.07 7.54
CA VAL A 112 16.37 -6.40 8.08
C VAL A 112 15.89 -7.29 6.95
N ASP A 113 16.64 -8.37 6.71
CA ASP A 113 16.24 -9.39 5.75
C ASP A 113 15.23 -10.35 6.40
N LEU A 114 13.96 -10.26 5.97
CA LEU A 114 12.87 -11.11 6.45
C LEU A 114 12.57 -12.27 5.49
N ASP A 115 13.25 -12.38 4.34
CA ASP A 115 13.01 -13.46 3.37
C ASP A 115 13.25 -14.84 3.99
N THR A 116 14.20 -14.94 4.92
CA THR A 116 14.53 -16.18 5.62
C THR A 116 13.39 -16.70 6.50
N ARG A 117 12.37 -15.89 6.80
CA ARG A 117 11.29 -16.22 7.73
C ARG A 117 9.95 -16.50 7.06
N ALA A 118 9.81 -16.26 5.76
CA ALA A 118 8.59 -16.52 5.00
C ALA A 118 8.49 -18.01 4.63
N THR A 119 7.98 -18.84 5.54
CA THR A 119 7.91 -20.31 5.34
C THR A 119 6.62 -20.78 4.65
N ALA A 120 5.54 -20.01 4.73
CA ALA A 120 4.22 -20.37 4.17
C ALA A 120 3.45 -19.10 3.79
N SER A 121 2.57 -19.18 2.78
CA SER A 121 1.76 -18.04 2.34
C SER A 121 0.94 -17.43 3.47
N VAL A 122 0.79 -16.10 3.48
CA VAL A 122 -0.07 -15.40 4.46
C VAL A 122 -1.55 -15.34 4.04
N TYR A 123 -1.85 -15.80 2.83
CA TYR A 123 -3.20 -15.86 2.29
C TYR A 123 -3.71 -17.30 2.19
N ASN A 124 -5.01 -17.46 2.42
CA ASN A 124 -5.76 -18.65 2.06
C ASN A 124 -5.92 -18.75 0.54
N THR A 125 -6.35 -19.92 0.05
CA THR A 125 -6.62 -20.16 -1.37
C THR A 125 -7.73 -19.30 -1.96
N ASP A 126 -8.60 -18.74 -1.11
CA ASP A 126 -9.67 -17.81 -1.49
C ASP A 126 -9.21 -16.33 -1.50
N GLY A 127 -7.95 -16.05 -1.16
CA GLY A 127 -7.39 -14.70 -1.07
C GLY A 127 -7.62 -13.98 0.26
N SER A 128 -8.31 -14.61 1.21
CA SER A 128 -8.43 -14.06 2.58
C SER A 128 -7.13 -14.22 3.36
N LEU A 129 -6.88 -13.35 4.34
CA LEU A 129 -5.73 -13.50 5.24
C LEU A 129 -5.92 -14.72 6.16
N LEU A 130 -4.83 -15.43 6.45
CA LEU A 130 -4.83 -16.47 7.48
C LEU A 130 -5.25 -15.87 8.83
N GLY A 131 -6.08 -16.58 9.60
CA GLY A 131 -6.63 -16.06 10.86
C GLY A 131 -5.56 -15.61 11.87
N ALA A 132 -4.43 -16.33 11.94
CA ALA A 132 -3.29 -15.94 12.78
C ALA A 132 -2.64 -14.63 12.32
N VAL A 133 -2.54 -14.43 11.00
CA VAL A 133 -2.02 -13.19 10.40
C VAL A 133 -2.99 -12.05 10.65
N ALA A 134 -4.28 -12.23 10.37
CA ALA A 134 -5.31 -11.24 10.67
C ALA A 134 -5.31 -10.83 12.16
N THR A 135 -5.06 -11.77 13.07
CA THR A 135 -4.93 -11.50 14.51
C THR A 135 -3.65 -10.73 14.87
N ALA A 136 -2.55 -10.95 14.16
CA ALA A 136 -1.32 -10.19 14.37
C ALA A 136 -1.40 -8.77 13.78
N LEU A 137 -2.21 -8.59 12.73
CA LEU A 137 -2.49 -7.30 12.10
C LEU A 137 -3.63 -6.54 12.80
N LEU A 138 -4.37 -7.19 13.70
CA LEU A 138 -5.40 -6.57 14.54
C LEU A 138 -4.74 -5.49 15.43
N GLY A 139 -5.05 -4.23 15.15
CA GLY A 139 -4.44 -3.07 15.81
C GLY A 139 -3.51 -2.25 14.92
N LEU A 140 -3.21 -2.72 13.70
CA LEU A 140 -2.74 -1.83 12.65
C LEU A 140 -3.87 -0.91 12.21
N GLY A 141 -3.52 0.32 11.88
CA GLY A 141 -4.46 1.32 11.41
C GLY A 141 -3.79 2.69 11.33
N ALA A 142 -4.56 3.74 11.57
CA ALA A 142 -4.11 5.14 11.52
C ALA A 142 -2.80 5.45 12.27
N VAL A 143 -2.52 4.74 13.36
CA VAL A 143 -1.33 4.98 14.20
C VAL A 143 -0.03 4.58 13.50
N ASN A 144 -0.08 3.60 12.60
CA ASN A 144 1.10 3.10 11.88
C ASN A 144 1.32 3.78 10.52
N ARG A 145 0.43 4.72 10.16
CA ARG A 145 0.52 5.47 8.91
C ARG A 145 1.64 6.50 8.97
N VAL A 146 2.30 6.66 7.83
CA VAL A 146 3.26 7.72 7.60
C VAL A 146 2.49 9.01 7.37
N THR A 147 2.64 9.96 8.31
CA THR A 147 2.09 11.32 8.14
C THR A 147 3.05 12.26 7.45
N ARG A 148 4.34 11.91 7.38
CA ARG A 148 5.40 12.67 6.73
C ARG A 148 6.09 11.83 5.67
N TYR A 149 5.89 12.24 4.43
CA TYR A 149 6.40 11.58 3.26
C TYR A 149 7.91 11.84 3.08
N GLU A 150 8.73 10.99 3.66
CA GLU A 150 10.17 11.00 3.40
C GLU A 150 10.50 10.17 2.15
N ARG A 151 11.30 10.78 1.25
CA ARG A 151 11.83 10.07 0.08
C ARG A 151 13.05 9.29 0.49
N TRP A 152 13.04 8.00 0.19
CA TRP A 152 14.18 7.13 0.44
C TRP A 152 15.05 7.03 -0.80
N SER A 153 16.37 6.95 -0.63
CA SER A 153 17.25 6.57 -1.74
C SER A 153 17.09 5.08 -1.98
N ARG A 154 16.93 4.66 -3.25
CA ARG A 154 16.89 3.22 -3.58
C ARG A 154 18.15 2.54 -3.01
N PRO A 155 17.99 1.48 -2.22
CA PRO A 155 19.15 0.71 -1.75
C PRO A 155 19.93 0.19 -2.96
N ALA A 156 21.26 0.16 -2.86
CA ALA A 156 22.11 -0.30 -3.95
C ALA A 156 21.66 -1.71 -4.41
N PRO A 157 21.63 -1.98 -5.73
CA PRO A 157 20.94 -3.13 -6.33
C PRO A 157 21.48 -4.53 -5.95
N ARG A 158 22.47 -4.62 -5.05
CA ARG A 158 23.10 -5.89 -4.68
C ARG A 158 22.33 -6.70 -3.62
N ILE A 159 21.36 -6.10 -2.92
CA ILE A 159 20.71 -6.74 -1.75
C ILE A 159 19.32 -7.31 -2.09
N PHE A 160 18.64 -6.80 -3.13
CA PHE A 160 17.27 -7.22 -3.47
C PHE A 160 17.25 -8.23 -4.63
N ARG A 161 17.57 -9.47 -4.33
CA ARG A 161 17.05 -10.60 -5.11
C ARG A 161 16.19 -11.42 -4.16
N PRO A 162 14.86 -11.22 -4.13
CA PRO A 162 14.00 -12.03 -3.29
C PRO A 162 14.28 -13.49 -3.60
N THR A 163 14.76 -14.22 -2.61
CA THR A 163 15.17 -15.62 -2.81
C THR A 163 13.97 -16.55 -2.77
N TYR A 164 12.75 -16.00 -2.88
CA TYR A 164 11.52 -16.75 -3.04
C TYR A 164 11.55 -17.48 -4.39
N ARG A 165 12.26 -18.61 -4.41
CA ARG A 165 12.06 -19.65 -5.39
C ARG A 165 10.64 -20.11 -5.16
N ARG A 166 9.71 -19.63 -6.01
CA ARG A 166 8.45 -20.33 -6.25
C ARG A 166 8.76 -21.83 -6.21
N PRO A 167 8.06 -22.62 -5.37
CA PRO A 167 8.23 -24.07 -5.37
C PRO A 167 8.25 -24.52 -6.82
N ALA A 168 9.31 -25.24 -7.22
CA ALA A 168 9.42 -25.70 -8.59
C ALA A 168 8.08 -26.34 -8.95
N PRO A 169 7.43 -25.96 -10.07
CA PRO A 169 6.16 -26.54 -10.43
C PRO A 169 6.32 -28.05 -10.35
N PRO A 170 5.36 -28.79 -9.74
CA PRO A 170 5.48 -30.23 -9.62
C PRO A 170 5.82 -30.78 -11.01
N PRO A 171 6.78 -31.71 -11.12
CA PRO A 171 7.18 -32.23 -12.42
C PRO A 171 5.90 -32.64 -13.16
N PRO A 172 5.74 -32.25 -14.44
CA PRO A 172 4.53 -32.55 -15.18
C PRO A 172 4.25 -34.02 -14.99
N ARG A 173 3.09 -34.36 -14.40
CA ARG A 173 2.68 -35.75 -14.26
C ARG A 173 2.85 -36.34 -15.65
N ARG A 174 3.73 -37.33 -15.77
CA ARG A 174 3.95 -38.06 -17.01
C ARG A 174 2.63 -38.78 -17.25
N ILE A 175 1.70 -38.09 -17.90
CA ILE A 175 0.49 -38.68 -18.43
C ILE A 175 1.06 -39.65 -19.47
N THR A 176 1.22 -40.90 -19.07
CA THR A 176 1.30 -42.03 -19.99
C THR A 176 -0.04 -41.98 -20.72
N ARG A 177 -0.09 -41.14 -21.76
CA ARG A 177 -1.15 -41.16 -22.75
C ARG A 177 -1.04 -42.57 -23.31
N ARG A 178 -1.88 -43.45 -22.80
CA ARG A 178 -2.15 -44.73 -23.42
C ARG A 178 -2.46 -44.36 -24.89
N PRO A 179 -1.69 -44.85 -25.86
CA PRO A 179 -1.90 -44.49 -27.25
C PRO A 179 -3.38 -44.71 -27.56
N ALA A 180 -4.08 -43.66 -27.98
CA ALA A 180 -5.43 -43.83 -28.45
C ALA A 180 -5.37 -44.88 -29.58
N PRO A 181 -6.31 -45.85 -29.63
CA PRO A 181 -6.38 -46.79 -30.73
C PRO A 181 -6.39 -45.98 -32.04
N MET A 182 -5.44 -46.29 -32.92
CA MET A 182 -5.27 -45.56 -34.17
C MET A 182 -6.60 -45.58 -34.93
N PRO A 183 -7.16 -44.43 -35.31
CA PRO A 183 -8.32 -44.41 -36.19
C PRO A 183 -7.93 -45.07 -37.53
N PRO A 184 -8.86 -45.77 -38.20
CA PRO A 184 -8.62 -46.41 -39.48
C PRO A 184 -8.11 -45.37 -40.49
N VAL A 185 -7.03 -45.71 -41.18
CA VAL A 185 -6.37 -44.85 -42.17
C VAL A 185 -7.36 -44.61 -43.33
N PRO A 186 -7.79 -43.37 -43.60
CA PRO A 186 -8.62 -43.09 -44.75
C PRO A 186 -7.85 -43.33 -46.05
N PRO A 187 -8.51 -43.78 -47.13
CA PRO A 187 -7.89 -43.99 -48.42
C PRO A 187 -7.26 -42.68 -48.93
N ARG A 188 -6.03 -42.78 -49.44
CA ARG A 188 -5.25 -41.64 -49.97
C ARG A 188 -6.05 -40.95 -51.07
N GLN A 189 -6.53 -39.74 -50.79
CA GLN A 189 -7.00 -38.84 -51.84
C GLN A 189 -5.80 -38.32 -52.64
N PRO A 190 -5.90 -38.27 -53.99
CA PRO A 190 -4.87 -37.66 -54.82
C PRO A 190 -4.72 -36.18 -54.45
N GLY A 191 -3.50 -35.80 -54.08
CA GLY A 191 -3.19 -34.46 -53.60
C GLY A 191 -3.40 -33.39 -54.68
N PRO A 192 -3.82 -32.17 -54.30
CA PRO A 192 -3.98 -31.06 -55.23
C PRO A 192 -2.64 -30.66 -55.83
N VAL A 193 -2.66 -30.37 -57.13
CA VAL A 193 -1.52 -29.85 -57.90
C VAL A 193 -1.08 -28.53 -57.29
N VAL A 194 0.09 -28.54 -56.64
CA VAL A 194 0.73 -27.35 -56.07
C VAL A 194 1.18 -26.46 -57.22
N ARG A 195 0.39 -25.42 -57.53
CA ARG A 195 0.85 -24.32 -58.40
C ARG A 195 1.96 -23.57 -57.68
N GLN A 196 3.12 -23.47 -58.32
CA GLN A 196 4.26 -22.71 -57.82
C GLN A 196 3.85 -21.25 -57.58
N PRO A 197 4.18 -20.66 -56.41
CA PRO A 197 3.95 -19.25 -56.14
C PRO A 197 4.78 -18.37 -57.09
N ALA A 198 4.16 -17.31 -57.60
CA ALA A 198 4.84 -16.32 -58.43
C ALA A 198 6.04 -15.68 -57.67
N PRO A 199 7.13 -15.34 -58.38
CA PRO A 199 8.32 -14.74 -57.79
C PRO A 199 7.97 -13.40 -57.11
N ARG A 200 8.46 -13.23 -55.87
CA ARG A 200 8.28 -11.99 -55.10
C ARG A 200 8.95 -10.81 -55.82
N PRO A 201 8.28 -9.64 -55.90
CA PRO A 201 8.90 -8.42 -56.41
C PRO A 201 10.05 -7.97 -55.51
N ALA A 202 11.10 -7.46 -56.14
CA ALA A 202 12.32 -6.99 -55.48
C ALA A 202 12.02 -5.81 -54.52
N PRO A 203 12.71 -5.74 -53.37
CA PRO A 203 12.50 -4.68 -52.39
C PRO A 203 12.86 -3.31 -52.97
N ALA A 204 11.92 -2.37 -52.89
CA ALA A 204 12.11 -0.99 -53.30
C ALA A 204 13.25 -0.34 -52.50
N ARG A 205 14.15 0.31 -53.24
CA ARG A 205 15.30 1.07 -52.74
C ARG A 205 14.83 2.12 -51.73
N ARG A 206 15.27 1.98 -50.47
CA ARG A 206 15.01 2.97 -49.41
C ARG A 206 15.59 4.32 -49.82
N GLN A 207 14.75 5.34 -49.89
CA GLN A 207 15.19 6.72 -50.03
C GLN A 207 15.88 7.17 -48.73
N PRO A 208 16.97 7.95 -48.81
CA PRO A 208 17.63 8.52 -47.64
C PRO A 208 16.71 9.52 -46.93
N ALA A 209 16.71 9.46 -45.59
CA ALA A 209 15.94 10.36 -44.75
C ALA A 209 16.40 11.82 -44.95
N PRO A 210 15.47 12.80 -44.94
CA PRO A 210 15.82 14.21 -45.05
C PRO A 210 16.59 14.70 -43.80
N PRO A 211 17.43 15.72 -43.96
CA PRO A 211 18.23 16.28 -42.86
C PRO A 211 17.33 16.89 -41.78
N VAL A 212 17.59 16.49 -40.53
CA VAL A 212 16.96 17.03 -39.34
C VAL A 212 17.39 18.48 -39.16
N GLN A 213 16.45 19.41 -39.25
CA GLN A 213 16.71 20.83 -39.00
C GLN A 213 16.95 21.07 -37.50
N PRO A 214 17.93 21.92 -37.13
CA PRO A 214 18.20 22.27 -35.75
C PRO A 214 17.03 23.04 -35.14
N ARG A 215 16.53 22.54 -34.00
CA ARG A 215 15.52 23.22 -33.18
C ARG A 215 16.08 24.56 -32.70
N GLN A 216 15.43 25.66 -33.09
CA GLN A 216 15.66 26.97 -32.53
C GLN A 216 15.28 26.97 -31.04
N VAL A 217 16.25 27.25 -30.18
CA VAL A 217 16.05 27.48 -28.74
C VAL A 217 15.69 28.96 -28.58
N GLY A 218 14.40 29.24 -28.34
CA GLY A 218 13.92 30.57 -28.00
C GLY A 218 14.30 30.97 -26.57
N PRO A 219 14.48 32.27 -26.28
CA PRO A 219 14.89 32.76 -24.97
C PRO A 219 13.77 32.59 -23.92
N ARG A 220 14.14 32.02 -22.77
CA ARG A 220 13.30 31.97 -21.56
C ARG A 220 13.09 33.38 -21.01
N ALA A 221 11.91 33.94 -21.26
CA ALA A 221 11.41 35.09 -20.51
C ALA A 221 10.93 34.61 -19.12
N GLY A 222 11.59 35.09 -18.07
CA GLY A 222 11.11 34.96 -16.70
C GLY A 222 9.88 35.84 -16.49
N GLN A 223 8.82 35.25 -15.96
CA GLN A 223 7.74 35.95 -15.27
C GLN A 223 7.27 35.07 -14.11
N ASP A 224 7.82 35.35 -12.93
CA ASP A 224 7.19 34.99 -11.65
C ASP A 224 5.91 35.82 -11.52
N LYS A 225 4.79 35.22 -11.91
CA LYS A 225 3.46 35.75 -11.62
C LYS A 225 2.90 34.96 -10.44
N VAL A 226 2.98 35.54 -9.25
CA VAL A 226 2.26 35.08 -8.06
C VAL A 226 0.77 35.25 -8.36
N ILE A 227 0.13 34.19 -8.82
CA ILE A 227 -1.33 34.12 -8.99
C ILE A 227 -1.91 33.65 -7.66
N ALA A 228 -2.59 34.55 -6.96
CA ALA A 228 -3.41 34.22 -5.82
C ALA A 228 -4.49 33.19 -6.23
N PRO A 229 -4.76 32.16 -5.41
CA PRO A 229 -5.74 31.14 -5.76
C PRO A 229 -7.14 31.75 -5.86
N ALA A 230 -7.83 31.46 -6.95
CA ALA A 230 -9.22 31.83 -7.16
C ALA A 230 -10.13 31.18 -6.09
N PRO A 231 -11.17 31.89 -5.59
CA PRO A 231 -12.14 31.31 -4.67
C PRO A 231 -12.89 30.16 -5.35
N ARG A 232 -13.06 29.06 -4.62
CA ARG A 232 -13.82 27.88 -5.09
C ARG A 232 -15.29 28.26 -5.33
N PRO A 233 -15.93 27.78 -6.41
CA PRO A 233 -17.36 27.95 -6.60
C PRO A 233 -18.11 27.24 -5.47
N VAL A 234 -18.98 27.99 -4.79
CA VAL A 234 -19.90 27.48 -3.77
C VAL A 234 -20.96 26.64 -4.48
N ALA A 235 -21.11 25.39 -4.06
CA ALA A 235 -22.15 24.51 -4.58
C ALA A 235 -23.54 25.10 -4.30
N PRO A 236 -24.48 25.08 -5.27
CA PRO A 236 -25.84 25.56 -5.05
C PRO A 236 -26.54 24.67 -4.04
N GLY A 237 -26.94 25.24 -2.89
CA GLY A 237 -27.74 24.53 -1.88
C GLY A 237 -27.40 24.81 -0.41
N GLN A 238 -26.33 25.53 -0.10
CA GLN A 238 -26.00 25.87 1.30
C GLN A 238 -26.47 27.29 1.64
N ARG A 239 -27.42 27.38 2.58
CA ARG A 239 -27.81 28.65 3.21
C ARG A 239 -26.62 29.23 3.96
N PRO A 240 -26.33 30.54 3.83
CA PRO A 240 -25.26 31.19 4.60
C PRO A 240 -25.61 31.16 6.09
N VAL A 241 -24.71 30.59 6.89
CA VAL A 241 -24.73 30.69 8.36
C VAL A 241 -24.17 32.06 8.72
N ALA A 242 -24.93 32.82 9.52
CA ALA A 242 -24.55 34.15 9.96
C ALA A 242 -23.22 34.13 10.76
N PRO A 243 -22.34 35.13 10.58
CA PRO A 243 -21.09 35.21 11.32
C PRO A 243 -21.37 35.41 12.81
N GLN A 244 -20.86 34.51 13.65
CA GLN A 244 -20.90 34.64 15.10
C GLN A 244 -19.88 35.70 15.53
N THR A 245 -20.37 36.70 16.26
CA THR A 245 -19.59 37.77 16.87
C THR A 245 -18.60 37.21 17.90
N PRO A 246 -17.36 37.71 17.99
CA PRO A 246 -16.40 37.28 18.99
C PRO A 246 -16.90 37.63 20.40
N GLN A 247 -17.00 36.62 21.27
CA GLN A 247 -17.25 36.83 22.70
C GLN A 247 -15.96 37.29 23.39
N ASP A 248 -16.09 38.40 24.10
CA ASP A 248 -15.07 39.13 24.85
C ASP A 248 -14.68 38.37 26.14
N PRO A 249 -13.40 38.01 26.38
CA PRO A 249 -12.99 37.34 27.61
C PRO A 249 -12.58 38.37 28.66
N ARG A 250 -13.55 38.97 29.35
CA ARG A 250 -13.31 39.70 30.61
C ARG A 250 -14.27 39.26 31.69
N GLY A 251 -13.94 38.14 32.35
CA GLY A 251 -14.61 37.66 33.55
C GLY A 251 -13.62 37.43 34.67
N GLY A 252 -13.36 38.47 35.48
CA GLY A 252 -12.55 38.38 36.69
C GLY A 252 -13.27 37.61 37.79
N GLY A 253 -12.75 36.45 38.17
CA GLY A 253 -13.16 35.68 39.34
C GLY A 253 -12.24 35.97 40.54
N ARG A 254 -12.80 36.60 41.57
CA ARG A 254 -12.13 36.96 42.83
C ARG A 254 -11.72 35.71 43.63
N LYS A 255 -10.51 35.75 44.21
CA LYS A 255 -10.04 34.82 45.26
C LYS A 255 -10.84 35.02 46.57
N PRO A 256 -11.28 33.96 47.26
CA PRO A 256 -11.60 34.02 48.68
C PRO A 256 -10.32 33.84 49.51
N GLY A 257 -10.08 34.74 50.45
CA GLY A 257 -8.97 34.67 51.40
C GLY A 257 -9.22 33.66 52.54
N PRO A 258 -8.16 33.22 53.24
CA PRO A 258 -8.29 32.34 54.40
C PRO A 258 -8.74 33.13 55.63
N GLY A 259 -9.90 32.77 56.17
CA GLY A 259 -10.41 33.27 57.44
C GLY A 259 -9.63 32.69 58.61
N GLY A 260 -9.02 33.58 59.40
CA GLY A 260 -8.53 33.28 60.75
C GLY A 260 -9.58 33.61 61.81
N GLY A 261 -9.56 32.87 62.91
CA GLY A 261 -10.33 33.09 64.14
C GLY A 261 -10.43 31.77 64.91
N ARG A 262 -9.56 31.43 65.87
CA ARG A 262 -9.49 31.90 67.27
C ARG A 262 -10.84 31.93 68.00
N ARG A 263 -11.02 30.96 68.90
CA ARG A 263 -11.42 30.99 70.34
C ARG A 263 -11.44 29.51 70.76
N GLY A 264 -10.90 29.12 71.90
CA GLY A 264 -11.12 29.66 73.24
C GLY A 264 -11.87 28.58 73.99
#